data_AF-A0A1B8SC01-F1
#
_entry.id   AF-A0A1B8SC01-F1
#
_cell.length_a   1.000
_cell.length_b   1.000
_cell.length_c   1.000
_cell.angle_alpha   90.00
_cell.angle_beta   90.00
_cell.angle_gamma   90.00
#
_symmetry.space_group_name_H-M   'P 1'
#
loop_
_entity.id
_entity.type
_entity.pdbx_description
1 polymer ?
#
loop_
_entity_poly.entity_id
_entity_poly.type
_entity_poly.pdbx_seq_one_letter_code
_entity_poly.pdbx_strand_id
1 'polypeptide(L)'
;MGALTRDDNNPLAESDGTAALSEKVRAAAQSASDPAIKDDLNSWADGFALLAQIIQGDAQESSPQHPPGEAERIQKAGDQIYLTADKLHAACPDAFPARS
;
A
#
# COMPACT_ATOMS: atom_id res chain seq x y z
N MET A 1 36.31 14.35 0.18
CA MET A 1 35.68 14.02 1.49
C MET A 1 34.17 14.06 1.31
N GLY A 2 33.46 13.02 1.79
CA GLY A 2 32.03 13.05 2.11
C GLY A 2 31.06 12.92 0.94
N ALA A 3 30.60 11.69 0.68
CA ALA A 3 29.57 11.36 -0.29
C ALA A 3 28.18 11.90 0.09
N LEU A 4 27.41 12.24 -0.93
CA LEU A 4 25.98 12.54 -0.89
C LEU A 4 25.21 11.26 -0.51
N THR A 5 25.01 10.99 0.78
CA THR A 5 24.03 9.97 1.19
C THR A 5 22.71 10.67 1.42
N ARG A 6 21.87 10.58 0.40
CA ARG A 6 20.49 11.07 0.39
C ARG A 6 19.72 10.33 1.48
N ASP A 7 19.16 11.10 2.40
CA ASP A 7 18.22 10.71 3.46
C ASP A 7 16.86 10.23 2.88
N ASP A 8 16.86 9.44 1.79
CA ASP A 8 15.64 9.03 1.09
C ASP A 8 14.94 7.82 1.74
N ASN A 9 15.67 7.03 2.53
CA ASN A 9 15.15 5.80 3.14
C ASN A 9 14.81 6.05 4.61
N ASN A 10 13.92 7.01 4.86
CA ASN A 10 13.34 7.18 6.19
C ASN A 10 12.07 6.30 6.26
N PRO A 11 12.11 5.14 6.94
CA PRO A 11 11.00 4.20 6.95
C PRO A 11 9.73 4.80 7.57
N LEU A 12 9.87 5.78 8.48
CA LEU A 12 8.70 6.51 8.99
C LEU A 12 8.05 7.37 7.90
N ALA A 13 8.84 8.01 7.03
CA ALA A 13 8.30 8.76 5.90
C ALA A 13 7.66 7.83 4.84
N GLU A 14 8.19 6.63 4.67
CA GLU A 14 7.60 5.58 3.81
C GLU A 14 6.26 5.09 4.36
N SER A 15 6.19 4.85 5.68
CA SER A 15 4.94 4.54 6.38
C SER A 15 3.90 5.64 6.19
N ASP A 16 4.27 6.90 6.41
CA ASP A 16 3.37 8.06 6.25
C ASP A 16 2.87 8.18 4.80
N GLY A 17 3.77 8.04 3.82
CA GLY A 17 3.41 8.05 2.40
C GLY A 17 2.44 6.92 2.03
N THR A 18 2.65 5.74 2.60
CA THR A 18 1.79 4.56 2.38
C THR A 18 0.42 4.74 3.03
N ALA A 19 0.36 5.30 4.24
CA ALA A 19 -0.89 5.62 4.92
C ALA A 19 -1.70 6.67 4.14
N ALA A 20 -1.04 7.72 3.64
CA ALA A 20 -1.65 8.74 2.80
C ALA A 20 -2.19 8.16 1.49
N LEU A 21 -1.54 7.14 0.91
CA LEU A 21 -2.06 6.44 -0.26
C LEU A 21 -3.34 5.67 0.08
N SER A 22 -3.37 4.94 1.19
CA SER A 22 -4.57 4.27 1.69
C SER A 22 -5.76 5.25 1.81
N GLU A 23 -5.53 6.44 2.38
CA GLU A 23 -6.57 7.46 2.51
C GLU A 23 -7.08 7.98 1.16
N LYS A 24 -6.17 8.24 0.22
CA LYS A 24 -6.53 8.66 -1.15
C LYS A 24 -7.37 7.60 -1.85
N VAL A 25 -7.01 6.33 -1.70
CA VAL A 25 -7.76 5.22 -2.29
C VAL A 25 -9.14 5.11 -1.65
N ARG A 26 -9.28 5.27 -0.33
CA ARG A 26 -10.61 5.34 0.32
C ARG A 26 -11.47 6.50 -0.19
N ALA A 27 -10.87 7.67 -0.38
CA ALA A 27 -11.58 8.80 -0.96
C ALA A 27 -12.04 8.50 -2.41
N ALA A 28 -11.21 7.83 -3.21
CA ALA A 28 -11.61 7.37 -4.54
C ALA A 28 -12.77 6.35 -4.48
N ALA A 29 -12.74 5.41 -3.53
CA ALA A 29 -13.81 4.44 -3.31
C ALA A 29 -15.16 5.10 -3.00
N GLN A 30 -15.16 6.23 -2.30
CA GLN A 30 -16.39 7.00 -2.02
C GLN A 30 -16.99 7.65 -3.27
N SER A 31 -16.17 7.88 -4.30
CA SER A 31 -16.60 8.46 -5.57
C SER A 31 -17.00 7.40 -6.61
N ALA A 32 -16.70 6.11 -6.35
CA ALA A 32 -17.05 5.02 -7.24
C ALA A 32 -18.56 4.73 -7.19
N SER A 33 -19.19 4.71 -8.36
CA SER A 33 -20.61 4.38 -8.50
C SER A 33 -20.86 2.87 -8.58
N ASP A 34 -19.88 2.12 -9.08
CA ASP A 34 -19.94 0.66 -9.14
C ASP A 34 -19.57 0.05 -7.78
N PRO A 35 -20.44 -0.76 -7.16
CA PRO A 35 -20.16 -1.38 -5.86
C PRO A 35 -18.94 -2.30 -5.86
N ALA A 36 -18.70 -3.05 -6.93
CA ALA A 36 -17.56 -3.96 -7.01
C ALA A 36 -16.25 -3.17 -7.10
N ILE A 37 -16.21 -2.11 -7.91
CA ILE A 37 -15.05 -1.20 -7.97
C ILE A 37 -14.81 -0.51 -6.62
N LYS A 38 -15.88 -0.12 -5.92
CA LYS A 38 -15.78 0.45 -4.58
C LYS A 38 -15.20 -0.55 -3.58
N ASP A 39 -15.65 -1.80 -3.60
CA ASP A 39 -15.13 -2.86 -2.72
C ASP A 39 -13.66 -3.17 -3.03
N ASP A 40 -13.30 -3.26 -4.30
CA ASP A 40 -11.91 -3.43 -4.72
C ASP A 40 -11.06 -2.23 -4.25
N LEU A 41 -11.48 -0.98 -4.48
CA LEU A 41 -10.73 0.18 -3.97
C LEU A 41 -10.59 0.15 -2.43
N ASN A 42 -11.62 -0.24 -1.68
CA ASN A 42 -11.50 -0.39 -0.22
C ASN A 42 -10.51 -1.48 0.17
N SER A 43 -10.53 -2.63 -0.52
CA SER A 43 -9.57 -3.71 -0.29
C SER A 43 -8.14 -3.26 -0.58
N TRP A 44 -7.95 -2.45 -1.61
CA TRP A 44 -6.66 -1.89 -1.98
C TRP A 44 -6.15 -0.91 -0.92
N ALA A 45 -7.03 -0.04 -0.41
CA ALA A 45 -6.71 0.84 0.71
C ALA A 45 -6.35 0.09 1.99
N ASP A 46 -7.05 -1.00 2.30
CA ASP A 46 -6.75 -1.83 3.46
C ASP A 46 -5.36 -2.48 3.35
N GLY A 47 -4.96 -2.90 2.16
CA GLY A 47 -3.61 -3.41 1.89
C GLY A 47 -2.53 -2.37 2.17
N PHE A 48 -2.70 -1.13 1.67
CA PHE A 48 -1.77 -0.04 1.96
C PHE A 48 -1.76 0.35 3.45
N ALA A 49 -2.92 0.39 4.11
CA ALA A 49 -2.99 0.67 5.54
C ALA A 49 -2.26 -0.40 6.38
N LEU A 50 -2.36 -1.67 5.98
CA LEU A 50 -1.65 -2.76 6.62
C LEU A 50 -0.13 -2.67 6.38
N LEU A 51 0.30 -2.34 5.16
CA LEU A 51 1.70 -2.14 4.82
C LEU A 51 2.33 -0.98 5.62
N ALA A 52 1.64 0.16 5.73
CA ALA A 52 2.10 1.28 6.54
C ALA A 52 2.34 0.87 8.00
N GLN A 53 1.42 0.10 8.59
CA GLN A 53 1.58 -0.41 9.95
C GLN A 53 2.77 -1.35 10.12
N ILE A 54 3.08 -2.17 9.12
CA ILE A 54 4.26 -3.06 9.14
C ILE A 54 5.53 -2.21 9.11
N ILE A 55 5.65 -1.28 8.15
CA ILE A 55 6.81 -0.39 8.04
C ILE A 55 7.01 0.43 9.32
N GLN A 56 5.93 0.96 9.90
CA GLN A 56 6.00 1.69 11.17
C GLN A 56 6.48 0.82 12.33
N GLY A 57 5.99 -0.43 12.42
CA GLY A 57 6.42 -1.39 13.43
C GLY A 57 7.93 -1.66 13.33
N ASP A 58 8.40 -2.00 12.13
CA ASP A 58 9.80 -2.26 11.83
C ASP A 58 10.70 -1.06 12.14
N ALA A 59 10.23 0.16 11.84
CA ALA A 59 10.96 1.39 12.11
C ALA A 59 11.08 1.71 13.61
N GLN A 60 10.12 1.25 14.43
CA GLN A 60 10.06 1.52 15.87
C GLN A 60 10.72 0.43 16.71
N GLU A 61 10.81 -0.81 16.20
CA GLU A 61 11.46 -1.92 16.87
C GLU A 61 13.00 -1.71 16.90
N SER A 62 13.57 -1.56 18.10
CA SER A 62 15.03 -1.40 18.30
C SER A 62 15.81 -2.72 18.18
N SER A 63 15.12 -3.83 17.93
CA SER A 63 15.71 -5.16 17.78
C SER A 63 14.93 -5.92 16.72
N PRO A 64 15.62 -6.65 15.81
CA PRO A 64 14.96 -7.41 14.75
C PRO A 64 14.37 -8.68 15.36
N GLN A 65 13.30 -8.55 16.12
CA GLN A 65 12.41 -9.66 16.40
C GLN A 65 11.32 -9.58 15.35
N HIS A 66 11.30 -10.51 14.39
CA HIS A 66 10.12 -10.66 13.55
C HIS A 66 8.96 -11.06 14.48
N PRO A 67 7.94 -10.22 14.71
CA PRO A 67 6.81 -10.61 15.51
C PRO A 67 6.14 -11.84 14.87
N PRO A 68 5.66 -12.79 15.67
CA PRO A 68 4.99 -13.96 15.14
C PRO A 68 3.81 -13.54 14.26
N GLY A 69 3.79 -14.03 13.01
CA GLY A 69 2.76 -13.68 12.02
C GLY A 69 3.09 -12.49 11.13
N GLU A 70 4.25 -11.85 11.24
CA GLU A 70 4.63 -10.76 10.34
C GLU A 70 4.66 -11.18 8.87
N ALA A 71 5.25 -12.34 8.57
CA ALA A 71 5.25 -12.88 7.22
C ALA A 71 3.82 -13.04 6.67
N GLU A 72 2.87 -13.49 7.48
CA GLU A 72 1.46 -13.61 7.08
C GLU A 72 0.84 -12.23 6.84
N ARG A 73 1.15 -11.23 7.67
CA ARG A 73 0.69 -9.85 7.49
C ARG A 73 1.26 -9.22 6.21
N ILE A 74 2.54 -9.44 5.92
CA ILE A 74 3.19 -9.00 4.68
C ILE A 74 2.53 -9.66 3.47
N GLN A 75 2.33 -10.98 3.51
CA GLN A 75 1.63 -11.70 2.43
C GLN A 75 0.22 -11.15 2.23
N LYS A 76 -0.54 -10.96 3.31
CA LYS A 76 -1.90 -10.39 3.25
C LYS A 76 -1.92 -8.98 2.66
N ALA A 77 -0.99 -8.11 3.07
CA ALA A 77 -0.86 -6.76 2.50
C ALA A 77 -0.53 -6.85 1.00
N GLY A 78 0.40 -7.73 0.63
CA GLY A 78 0.77 -8.00 -0.75
C GLY A 78 -0.42 -8.47 -1.60
N ASP A 79 -1.18 -9.46 -1.13
CA ASP A 79 -2.37 -9.98 -1.82
C ASP A 79 -3.42 -8.89 -2.02
N GLN A 80 -3.71 -8.11 -0.97
CA GLN A 80 -4.65 -7.00 -1.06
C GLN A 80 -4.17 -5.90 -2.01
N ILE A 81 -2.87 -5.66 -2.14
CA ILE A 81 -2.31 -4.65 -3.04
C ILE A 81 -2.30 -5.16 -4.50
N TYR A 82 -1.70 -6.32 -4.75
CA TYR A 82 -1.43 -6.80 -6.11
C TYR A 82 -2.65 -7.42 -6.78
N LEU A 83 -3.40 -8.28 -6.07
CA LEU A 83 -4.58 -8.93 -6.67
C LEU A 83 -5.69 -7.92 -6.93
N THR A 84 -5.82 -6.92 -6.06
CA THR A 84 -6.81 -5.87 -6.25
C THR A 84 -6.42 -4.90 -7.35
N ALA A 85 -5.14 -4.56 -7.48
CA ALA A 85 -4.65 -3.80 -8.63
C ALA A 85 -4.95 -4.52 -9.96
N ASP A 86 -4.78 -5.85 -10.01
CA ASP A 86 -5.13 -6.65 -11.19
C ASP A 86 -6.62 -6.59 -11.53
N LYS A 87 -7.50 -6.74 -10.53
CA LYS A 87 -8.95 -6.60 -10.71
C LYS A 87 -9.35 -5.21 -11.22
N LEU A 88 -8.81 -4.15 -10.61
CA LEU A 88 -9.07 -2.78 -11.02
C LEU A 88 -8.56 -2.52 -12.45
N HIS A 89 -7.41 -3.08 -12.82
CA HIS A 89 -6.87 -2.99 -14.16
C HIS A 89 -7.79 -3.67 -15.19
N ALA A 90 -8.29 -4.87 -14.87
CA ALA A 90 -9.23 -5.58 -15.74
C ALA A 90 -10.59 -4.89 -15.85
N ALA A 91 -11.08 -4.29 -14.76
CA ALA A 91 -12.39 -3.65 -14.72
C ALA A 91 -12.41 -2.22 -15.28
N CYS A 92 -11.26 -1.54 -15.33
CA CYS A 92 -11.12 -0.16 -15.80
C CYS A 92 -10.05 -0.03 -16.91
N PRO A 93 -10.20 -0.69 -18.07
CA PRO A 93 -9.16 -0.69 -19.12
C PRO A 93 -8.82 0.70 -19.64
N ASP A 94 -9.79 1.61 -19.72
CA ASP A 94 -9.57 3.01 -20.13
C ASP A 94 -8.71 3.81 -19.15
N ALA A 95 -8.65 3.41 -17.88
CA ALA A 95 -7.80 4.05 -16.88
C ALA A 95 -6.31 3.65 -17.01
N PHE A 96 -6.04 2.57 -17.74
CA PHE A 96 -4.70 2.04 -17.96
C PHE A 96 -4.42 1.87 -19.46
N PRO A 97 -4.38 2.98 -20.22
CA PRO A 97 -4.11 2.90 -21.65
C PRO A 97 -2.73 2.27 -21.89
N ALA A 98 -2.65 1.36 -22.87
CA ALA A 98 -1.39 0.80 -23.30
C ALA A 98 -0.42 1.92 -23.64
N ARG A 99 0.77 1.94 -23.02
CA ARG A 99 1.84 2.87 -23.40
C ARG A 99 2.18 2.57 -24.87
N SER A 100 1.80 3.49 -25.75
CA SER A 100 2.20 3.52 -27.16
C SER A 100 3.54 4.21 -27.33
#